data_AF-A0A936DD60-F1
#
_entry.id   AF-A0A936DD60-F1
#
_cell.length_a   1.000
_cell.length_b   1.000
_cell.length_c   1.000
_cell.angle_alpha   90.00
_cell.angle_beta   90.00
_cell.angle_gamma   90.00
#
_symmetry.space_group_name_H-M   'P 1'
#
loop_
_entity.id
_entity.type
_entity.pdbx_description
1 polymer ?
#
loop_
_entity_poly.entity_id
_entity_poly.type
_entity_poly.pdbx_seq_one_letter_code
_entity_poly.pdbx_strand_id
1 'polypeptide(L)'
;MAPFAAIDPDDPTVTAAFPVETILVKEHFDADGGMFGLNVMYKAPAGYNPAANDWYWLELRDDTVTHAGRVSFCMDCHEAAINSDFVVGFGKSQ
;
A
#
# COMPACT_ATOMS: atom_id res chain seq x y z
N MET A 1 8.93 -24.63 6.27
CA MET A 1 7.95 -23.52 6.27
C MET A 1 8.52 -22.44 7.16
N ALA A 2 8.87 -21.26 6.63
CA ALA A 2 9.22 -20.15 7.51
C ALA A 2 7.94 -19.71 8.26
N PRO A 3 8.01 -19.41 9.56
CA PRO A 3 6.86 -18.87 10.27
C PRO A 3 6.45 -17.52 9.64
N PHE A 4 5.15 -17.22 9.66
CA PHE A 4 4.70 -15.87 9.33
C PHE A 4 5.35 -14.88 10.31
N ALA A 5 5.92 -13.79 9.80
CA ALA A 5 6.39 -12.72 10.67
C ALA A 5 5.16 -12.05 11.28
N ALA A 6 5.01 -12.12 12.61
CA ALA A 6 4.01 -11.34 13.32
C ALA A 6 4.48 -9.88 13.35
N ILE A 7 3.60 -8.96 12.97
CA ILE A 7 3.82 -7.52 13.09
C ILE A 7 2.97 -7.04 14.26
N ASP A 8 3.59 -6.46 15.28
CA ASP A 8 2.89 -5.77 16.36
C ASP A 8 2.53 -4.35 15.89
N PRO A 9 1.24 -4.01 15.74
CA PRO A 9 0.83 -2.68 15.27
C PRO A 9 1.12 -1.57 16.29
N ASP A 10 1.30 -1.91 17.57
CA ASP A 10 1.57 -0.93 18.64
C ASP A 10 3.07 -0.70 18.87
N ASP A 11 3.94 -1.52 18.27
CA ASP A 11 5.39 -1.36 18.35
C ASP A 11 5.87 -0.23 17.42
N PRO A 12 6.36 0.90 17.97
CA PRO A 12 6.84 2.02 17.17
C PRO A 12 8.15 1.74 16.45
N THR A 13 8.81 0.62 16.77
CA THR A 13 10.09 0.21 16.18
C THR A 13 9.92 -0.82 15.07
N VAL A 14 8.68 -1.32 14.87
CA VAL A 14 8.38 -2.22 13.77
C VAL A 14 8.61 -1.48 12.45
N THR A 15 9.59 -1.95 11.69
CA THR A 15 9.78 -1.54 10.30
C THR A 15 9.23 -2.65 9.41
N ALA A 16 8.16 -2.36 8.67
CA ALA A 16 7.65 -3.28 7.66
C ALA A 16 8.42 -3.08 6.36
N ALA A 17 8.85 -4.17 5.73
CA ALA A 17 9.41 -4.16 4.38
C ALA A 17 8.70 -5.25 3.58
N PHE A 18 8.22 -4.89 2.39
CA PHE A 18 7.47 -5.81 1.55
C PHE A 18 8.35 -6.34 0.40
N PRO A 19 8.37 -7.67 0.16
CA PRO A 19 9.08 -8.24 -0.98
C PRO A 19 8.57 -7.67 -2.31
N VAL A 20 9.46 -7.62 -3.31
CA VAL A 20 9.06 -7.42 -4.71
C VAL A 20 7.99 -8.45 -5.07
N GLU A 21 7.04 -8.04 -5.91
CA GLU A 21 5.81 -8.77 -6.25
C GLU A 21 4.72 -8.80 -5.16
N THR A 22 4.90 -8.12 -4.03
CA THR A 22 3.82 -7.95 -3.05
C THR A 22 2.66 -7.17 -3.68
N ILE A 23 1.43 -7.64 -3.46
CA ILE A 23 0.20 -6.94 -3.80
C ILE A 23 -0.61 -6.71 -2.52
N LEU A 24 -1.00 -5.46 -2.29
CA LEU A 24 -1.95 -5.08 -1.25
C LEU A 24 -3.21 -4.56 -1.93
N VAL A 25 -4.37 -5.04 -1.48
CA VAL A 25 -5.68 -4.63 -2.00
C VAL A 25 -6.50 -4.09 -0.84
N LYS A 26 -7.00 -2.87 -0.98
CA LYS A 26 -7.99 -2.26 -0.10
C LYS A 26 -9.31 -2.15 -0.84
N GLU A 27 -10.31 -2.88 -0.35
CA GLU A 27 -11.67 -2.84 -0.86
C GLU A 27 -12.44 -1.68 -0.21
N HIS A 28 -13.27 -1.00 -0.99
CA HIS A 28 -14.15 0.06 -0.51
C HIS A 28 -15.59 -0.43 -0.57
N PHE A 29 -16.28 -0.36 0.57
CA PHE A 29 -17.69 -0.72 0.70
C PHE A 29 -18.50 0.49 1.14
N ASP A 30 -19.72 0.62 0.62
CA ASP A 30 -20.70 1.60 1.09
C ASP A 30 -21.31 1.17 2.45
N ALA A 31 -22.23 1.98 2.97
CA ALA A 31 -22.88 1.71 4.25
C ALA A 31 -23.78 0.46 4.25
N ASP A 32 -24.23 0.02 3.07
CA ASP A 32 -25.07 -1.16 2.86
C ASP A 32 -24.23 -2.42 2.58
N GLY A 33 -22.89 -2.28 2.50
CA GLY A 33 -21.96 -3.37 2.22
C GLY A 33 -21.75 -3.64 0.73
N GLY A 34 -22.21 -2.74 -0.15
CA GLY A 34 -21.92 -2.78 -1.59
C GLY A 34 -20.48 -2.37 -1.87
N MET A 35 -19.70 -3.24 -2.52
CA MET A 35 -18.36 -2.88 -2.96
C MET A 35 -18.44 -1.90 -4.14
N PHE A 36 -17.72 -0.79 -4.05
CA PHE A 36 -17.73 0.26 -5.09
C PHE A 36 -16.33 0.65 -5.58
N GLY A 37 -15.27 0.03 -5.07
CA GLY A 37 -13.94 0.31 -5.57
C GLY A 37 -12.83 -0.46 -4.88
N LEU A 38 -11.64 -0.37 -5.49
CA LEU A 38 -10.42 -0.99 -5.02
C LEU A 38 -9.28 0.03 -5.07
N ASN A 39 -8.45 0.06 -4.04
CA ASN A 39 -7.10 0.62 -4.15
C ASN A 39 -6.10 -0.53 -4.09
N VAL A 40 -5.16 -0.56 -5.03
CA VAL A 40 -4.14 -1.58 -5.10
C VAL A 40 -2.76 -0.93 -5.02
N MET A 41 -1.89 -1.52 -4.21
CA MET A 41 -0.46 -1.26 -4.21
C MET A 41 0.26 -2.51 -4.72
N TYR A 42 1.18 -2.34 -5.66
CA TYR A 42 2.04 -3.42 -6.14
C TYR A 42 3.51 -3.04 -6.00
N LYS A 43 4.30 -3.89 -5.35
CA LYS A 43 5.73 -3.70 -5.17
C LYS A 43 6.44 -4.12 -6.46
N ALA A 44 6.67 -3.16 -7.34
CA ALA A 44 7.22 -3.41 -8.66
C ALA A 44 8.73 -3.76 -8.60
N PRO A 45 9.32 -4.26 -9.71
CA PRO A 45 10.75 -4.48 -9.79
C PRO A 45 11.55 -3.22 -9.45
N ALA A 46 12.72 -3.45 -8.86
CA ALA A 46 13.61 -2.39 -8.40
C ALA A 46 13.87 -1.34 -9.49
N GLY A 47 13.71 -0.06 -9.14
CA GLY A 47 13.91 1.06 -10.05
C GLY A 47 12.64 1.54 -10.78
N TYR A 48 11.50 0.87 -10.60
CA TYR A 48 10.24 1.33 -11.17
C TYR A 48 9.81 2.70 -10.64
N ASN A 49 9.89 2.95 -9.33
CA ASN A 49 9.47 4.21 -8.72
C ASN A 49 10.29 4.50 -7.45
N PRO A 50 11.59 4.85 -7.59
CA PRO A 50 12.49 4.94 -6.44
C PRO A 50 12.04 5.95 -5.37
N ALA A 51 11.31 7.00 -5.77
CA ALA A 51 10.77 8.01 -4.86
C ALA A 51 9.69 7.47 -3.91
N ALA A 52 8.99 6.40 -4.29
CA ALA A 52 7.99 5.72 -3.46
C ALA A 52 8.37 4.26 -3.23
N ASN A 53 9.68 3.99 -3.05
CA ASN A 53 10.23 2.65 -2.83
C ASN A 53 9.67 1.59 -3.79
N ASP A 54 9.57 1.92 -5.08
CA ASP A 54 9.10 1.06 -6.18
C ASP A 54 7.63 0.63 -6.11
N TRP A 55 6.78 1.34 -5.36
CA TRP A 55 5.35 1.12 -5.38
C TRP A 55 4.67 1.64 -6.66
N TYR A 56 3.85 0.77 -7.24
CA TYR A 56 2.82 1.05 -8.23
C TYR A 56 1.48 1.19 -7.53
N TRP A 57 0.68 2.19 -7.95
CA TRP A 57 -0.62 2.51 -7.36
C TRP A 57 -1.72 2.33 -8.39
N LEU A 58 -2.88 1.83 -7.96
CA LEU A 58 -4.04 1.66 -8.81
C LEU A 58 -5.31 1.97 -8.01
N GLU A 59 -6.23 2.68 -8.63
CA GLU A 59 -7.57 2.95 -8.10
C GLU A 59 -8.61 2.52 -9.13
N LEU A 60 -9.50 1.62 -8.71
CA LEU A 60 -10.71 1.27 -9.42
C LEU A 60 -11.92 1.83 -8.70
N ARG A 61 -12.86 2.35 -9.48
CA ARG A 61 -14.22 2.67 -9.04
C ARG A 61 -15.17 1.87 -9.91
N ASP A 62 -16.00 1.05 -9.27
CA ASP A 62 -16.68 -0.07 -9.92
C ASP A 62 -15.67 -0.90 -10.72
N ASP A 63 -15.83 -0.98 -12.05
CA ASP A 63 -14.92 -1.68 -12.96
C ASP A 63 -14.00 -0.73 -13.76
N THR A 64 -13.96 0.56 -13.42
CA THR A 64 -13.19 1.56 -14.15
C THR A 64 -11.90 1.91 -13.43
N VAL A 65 -10.77 1.78 -14.12
CA VAL A 65 -9.49 2.30 -13.66
C VAL A 65 -9.50 3.83 -13.74
N THR A 66 -9.39 4.48 -12.59
CA THR A 66 -9.37 5.95 -12.48
C THR A 66 -7.95 6.50 -12.37
N HIS A 67 -7.07 5.77 -11.67
CA HIS A 67 -5.65 6.12 -11.53
C HIS A 67 -4.78 4.87 -11.58
N ALA A 68 -3.58 4.97 -12.17
CA ALA A 68 -2.65 3.86 -12.33
C ALA A 68 -1.20 4.33 -12.44
N GLY A 69 -0.25 3.59 -11.86
CA GLY A 69 1.19 3.83 -12.00
C GLY A 69 1.80 4.66 -10.88
N ARG A 70 2.56 5.69 -11.27
CA ARG A 70 3.22 6.63 -10.36
C ARG A 70 2.27 7.80 -10.06
N VAL A 71 1.27 7.54 -9.21
CA VAL A 71 0.19 8.49 -8.91
C VAL A 71 0.63 9.40 -7.76
N SER A 72 0.84 10.69 -8.05
CA SER A 72 1.46 11.63 -7.09
C SER A 72 0.67 11.75 -5.79
N PHE A 73 -0.65 11.96 -5.83
CA PHE A 73 -1.43 12.12 -4.60
C PHE A 73 -1.44 10.86 -3.72
N CYS A 74 -1.31 9.66 -4.31
CA CYS A 74 -1.14 8.42 -3.54
C CYS A 74 0.22 8.44 -2.83
N MET A 75 1.27 8.77 -3.57
CA MET A 75 2.64 8.83 -3.05
C MET A 75 2.79 9.87 -1.93
N ASP A 76 2.27 11.08 -2.13
CA ASP A 76 2.41 12.21 -1.20
C ASP A 76 1.81 11.88 0.18
N CYS A 77 0.65 11.23 0.21
CA CYS A 77 0.03 10.81 1.48
C CYS A 77 0.76 9.62 2.12
N HIS A 78 1.23 8.67 1.30
CA HIS A 78 1.90 7.48 1.79
C HIS A 78 3.36 7.73 2.22
N GLU A 79 3.96 8.87 1.87
CA GLU A 79 5.29 9.29 2.35
C GLU A 79 5.36 9.36 3.88
N ALA A 80 4.25 9.71 4.56
CA ALA A 80 4.17 9.70 6.03
C ALA A 80 4.40 8.29 6.63
N ALA A 81 4.25 7.23 5.82
CA ALA A 81 4.49 5.84 6.19
C ALA A 81 5.83 5.30 5.65
N ILE A 82 6.82 6.17 5.36
CA ILE A 82 8.13 5.73 4.83
C ILE A 82 8.85 4.69 5.71
N ASN A 83 8.67 4.75 7.05
CA ASN A 83 9.24 3.78 7.99
C ASN A 83 8.60 2.38 7.91
N SER A 84 7.45 2.29 7.25
CA SER A 84 6.66 1.06 7.07
C SER A 84 6.51 0.72 5.59
N ASP A 85 7.55 1.07 4.82
CA ASP A 85 7.61 0.84 3.38
C ASP A 85 6.38 1.42 2.65
N PHE A 86 6.02 2.66 2.98
CA PHE A 86 4.87 3.39 2.42
C PHE A 86 3.51 2.73 2.69
N VAL A 87 3.41 1.71 3.55
CA VAL A 87 2.13 1.08 3.89
C VAL A 87 1.58 1.67 5.18
N VAL A 88 0.46 2.38 5.06
CA VAL A 88 -0.22 3.03 6.19
C VAL A 88 -0.91 1.98 7.06
N GLY A 89 -0.81 2.13 8.39
CA GLY A 89 -1.45 1.26 9.38
C GLY A 89 -0.54 0.18 9.97
N PHE A 90 0.73 0.13 9.55
CA PHE A 90 1.79 -0.65 10.21
C PHE A 90 2.82 0.29 10.83
N GLY A 91 3.25 0.04 12.07
CA GLY A 91 4.18 0.92 12.80
C GLY A 91 3.61 2.33 13.02
N LYS A 92 4.31 3.18 13.79
CA LYS A 92 3.91 4.59 13.90
C LYS A 92 4.23 5.31 12.58
N SER A 93 3.20 5.71 11.84
CA SER A 93 3.33 6.74 10.81
C SER A 93 3.84 8.03 11.46
N GLN A 94 4.78 8.71 10.80
CA GLN A 94 5.41 9.94 11.31
C GLN A 94 4.39 11.07 11.43
#